data_AF-A0A442B264-F1
#
_entry.id   AF-A0A442B264-F1
#
_cell.length_a   1.000
_cell.length_b   1.000
_cell.length_c   1.000
_cell.angle_alpha   90.00
_cell.angle_beta   90.00
_cell.angle_gamma   90.00
#
_symmetry.space_group_name_H-M   'P 1'
#
loop_
_entity.id
_entity.type
_entity.pdbx_description
1 polymer ?
#
loop_
_entity_poly.entity_id
_entity_poly.type
_entity_poly.pdbx_seq_one_letter_code
_entity_poly.pdbx_strand_id
1 'polypeptide(L)' 'MLPLATAAEIAGVSPASLYRFAAEGRLKFRRLAGRTLVETASLIALVKTAETWTPSNRGAAARAKRSERSRAAWEA' A
#
# COMPACT_ATOMS: atom_id res chain seq x y z
N MET A 1 10.07 11.20 15.57
CA MET A 1 9.29 12.08 14.66
C MET A 1 9.99 12.09 13.33
N LEU A 2 9.26 12.01 12.22
CA LEU A 2 9.83 11.95 10.87
C LEU A 2 9.24 13.06 9.99
N PRO A 3 9.99 13.62 9.03
CA PRO A 3 9.41 14.47 8.00
C PRO A 3 8.31 13.74 7.22
N LEU A 4 7.31 14.48 6.75
CA LEU A 4 6.18 13.91 5.99
C LEU A 4 6.63 13.10 4.76
N ALA A 5 7.62 13.60 4.01
CA ALA A 5 8.15 12.92 2.82
C ALA A 5 8.77 11.56 3.18
N THR A 6 9.64 11.51 4.19
CA THR A 6 10.25 10.27 4.68
C THR A 6 9.20 9.28 5.21
N ALA A 7 8.16 9.76 5.91
CA ALA A 7 7.07 8.91 6.36
C ALA A 7 6.28 8.31 5.19
N ALA A 8 6.09 9.06 4.10
CA ALA A 8 5.38 8.62 2.91
C ALA A 8 6.16 7.51 2.18
N GLU A 9 7.48 7.70 2.05
CA GLU A 9 8.40 6.70 1.50
C GLU A 9 8.37 5.40 2.31
N ILE A 10 8.51 5.48 3.64
CA ILE A 10 8.50 4.30 4.52
C ILE A 10 7.17 3.55 4.43
N ALA A 11 6.05 4.27 4.41
CA ALA A 11 4.72 3.65 4.36
C ALA A 11 4.32 3.18 2.96
N GLY A 12 5.09 3.50 1.91
CA GLY A 12 4.78 3.13 0.53
C GLY A 12 3.50 3.79 -0.02
N VAL A 13 3.14 4.97 0.50
CA VAL A 13 1.94 5.71 0.11
C VAL A 13 2.25 7.17 -0.21
N SER A 14 1.34 7.85 -0.89
CA SER A 14 1.52 9.28 -1.19
C SER A 14 1.43 10.15 0.08
N PRO A 15 2.04 11.36 0.09
CA PRO A 15 1.83 12.33 1.16
C PRO A 15 0.36 12.70 1.38
N ALA A 16 -0.44 12.75 0.31
CA ALA A 16 -1.88 12.99 0.38
C ALA A 16 -2.61 11.87 1.16
N SER A 17 -2.18 10.63 1.00
CA SER A 17 -2.70 9.49 1.77
C SER A 17 -2.40 9.63 3.26
N LEU A 18 -1.22 10.15 3.64
CA LEU A 18 -0.89 10.42 5.05
C LEU A 18 -1.80 11.50 5.64
N TYR A 19 -2.08 12.58 4.91
CA TYR A 19 -3.05 13.59 5.34
C TYR A 19 -4.44 13.01 5.53
N ARG A 20 -4.88 12.12 4.63
CA ARG A 20 -6.15 11.40 4.78
C ARG A 20 -6.15 10.54 6.05
N PHE A 21 -5.11 9.76 6.31
CA PHE A 21 -5.02 8.96 7.53
C PHE A 21 -5.01 9.81 8.81
N ALA A 22 -4.43 11.00 8.77
CA ALA A 22 -4.50 11.94 9.88
C ALA A 22 -5.90 12.52 10.08
N ALA A 23 -6.60 12.86 9.00
CA ALA A 23 -8.01 13.30 9.05
C ALA A 23 -8.95 12.19 9.58
N GLU A 24 -8.64 10.93 9.28
CA GLU A 24 -9.32 9.74 9.82
C GLU A 24 -8.91 9.40 11.27
N GLY A 25 -8.01 10.18 11.89
CA GLY A 25 -7.53 9.94 13.25
C GLY A 25 -6.57 8.75 13.41
N ARG A 26 -6.15 8.13 12.31
CA ARG A 26 -5.27 6.96 12.27
C ARG A 26 -3.78 7.31 12.31
N LEU A 27 -3.44 8.58 12.13
CA LEU A 27 -2.08 9.09 12.12
C LEU A 27 -2.00 10.45 12.84
N LYS A 28 -0.91 10.72 13.56
CA LYS A 28 -0.75 11.96 14.32
C LYS A 28 0.38 12.80 13.73
N PHE A 29 0.11 14.10 13.58
CA PHE A 29 1.09 15.09 13.14
C PHE A 29 1.48 16.04 14.25
N ARG A 30 2.71 16.57 14.17
CA ARG A 30 3.19 17.69 14.98
C ARG A 30 3.80 18.75 14.08
N ARG A 31 3.70 20.01 14.50
CA ARG A 31 4.30 21.14 13.79
C ARG A 31 5.62 21.52 14.45
N LEU A 32 6.67 21.72 13.66
CA LEU A 32 7.98 22.17 14.12
C LEU A 32 8.55 23.16 13.10
N ALA A 33 8.76 24.42 13.48
CA ALA A 33 9.35 25.46 12.63
C ALA A 33 8.73 25.51 11.22
N GLY A 34 7.39 25.52 11.13
CA GLY A 34 6.66 25.55 9.85
C GLY A 34 6.61 24.21 9.10
N ARG A 35 7.25 23.14 9.59
CA ARG A 35 7.24 21.81 8.99
C ARG A 35 6.25 20.88 9.70
N THR A 36 5.65 19.97 8.93
CA THR A 36 4.79 18.90 9.45
C THR A 36 5.64 17.66 9.65
N LEU A 37 5.64 17.17 10.89
CA LEU A 37 6.29 15.93 11.28
C LEU A 37 5.24 14.88 11.61
N VAL A 38 5.54 13.63 11.30
CA VAL A 38 4.72 12.47 11.61
C VAL A 38 5.21 11.83 12.91
N GLU A 39 4.28 11.55 13.81
CA GLU A 39 4.57 10.82 15.05
C GLU A 39 4.88 9.37 14.74
N THR A 40 6.13 8.97 14.96
CA THR A 40 6.66 7.65 14.62
C THR A 40 5.82 6.52 15.25
N ALA A 41 5.37 6.67 16.51
CA ALA A 41 4.51 5.68 17.16
C ALA A 41 3.16 5.50 16.45
N SER A 42 2.53 6.60 16.01
CA SER A 42 1.28 6.54 15.24
C SER A 42 1.49 5.93 13.85
N LEU A 43 2.64 6.17 13.22
CA LEU A 43 3.00 5.56 11.94
C LEU A 43 3.20 4.05 12.07
N ILE A 44 3.88 3.60 13.12
CA ILE A 44 4.04 2.16 13.43
C ILE A 44 2.66 1.52 13.63
N ALA A 45 1.78 2.17 14.40
CA ALA A 45 0.43 1.67 14.62
C ALA A 45 -0.36 1.55 13.29
N LEU A 46 -0.28 2.57 12.43
CA LEU A 46 -0.90 2.55 11.11
C LEU A 46 -0.40 1.37 10.27
N VAL A 47 0.92 1.19 10.15
CA VAL A 47 1.54 0.12 9.35
C VAL A 47 1.17 -1.26 9.89
N LYS A 48 1.07 -1.42 11.22
CA LYS A 48 0.64 -2.69 11.84
C LYS A 48 -0.80 -3.07 11.52
N THR A 49 -1.65 -2.12 11.09
CA THR A 49 -3.02 -2.42 10.63
C THR A 49 -3.09 -2.80 9.16
N ALA A 50 -1.98 -2.70 8.42
CA ALA A 50 -1.96 -3.08 7.02
C ALA A 50 -2.12 -4.59 6.87
N GLU A 51 -2.93 -4.99 5.90
CA GLU A 51 -3.09 -6.39 5.55
C GLU A 51 -1.75 -6.96 5.07
N THR A 52 -1.44 -8.19 5.49
CA THR A 52 -0.24 -8.88 4.99
C THR A 52 -0.40 -9.11 3.50
N TRP A 53 0.60 -8.72 2.72
CA TRP A 53 0.57 -8.93 1.27
C TRP A 53 0.43 -10.42 0.96
N THR A 54 -0.58 -10.76 0.14
CA THR A 54 -0.80 -12.11 -0.35
C THR A 54 -0.78 -12.11 -1.89
N PRO A 55 -0.10 -13.08 -2.53
CA PRO A 55 -0.11 -13.18 -3.98
C PRO A 55 -1.54 -13.38 -4.52
N SER A 56 -1.98 -12.51 -5.41
CA SER A 56 -3.30 -12.67 -6.06
C SER A 56 -3.21 -13.57 -7.29
N ASN A 57 -4.15 -14.52 -7.42
CA ASN A 57 -4.25 -15.39 -8.60
C ASN A 57 -5.06 -14.75 -9.75
N ARG A 58 -4.96 -13.42 -9.95
CA ARG A 58 -5.71 -12.70 -11.00
C ARG A 58 -5.43 -13.25 -12.42
N GLY A 59 -4.25 -13.83 -12.64
CA GLY A 59 -3.85 -14.42 -13.92
C GLY A 59 -4.41 -15.82 -14.19
N ALA A 60 -5.18 -16.43 -13.28
CA ALA A 60 -5.73 -17.78 -13.45
C ALA A 60 -6.53 -17.93 -14.75
N ALA A 61 -7.50 -17.03 -14.98
CA ALA A 61 -8.36 -17.08 -16.15
C ALA A 61 -7.57 -16.98 -17.47
N ALA A 62 -6.57 -16.09 -17.52
CA ALA A 62 -5.71 -15.93 -18.68
C ALA A 62 -4.80 -17.15 -18.92
N ARG A 63 -4.43 -17.90 -17.87
CA ARG A 63 -3.69 -19.16 -17.98
C ARG A 63 -4.60 -20.31 -18.45
N ALA A 64 -5.81 -20.41 -17.91
CA ALA A 64 -6.80 -21.40 -18.34
C ALA A 64 -7.12 -21.28 -19.83
N LYS A 65 -7.42 -20.07 -20.30
CA LYS A 65 -7.71 -19.80 -21.72
C LYS A 65 -6.54 -20.12 -22.67
N ARG A 66 -5.29 -19.96 -22.21
CA ARG A 66 -4.10 -20.37 -22.98
C ARG A 66 -3.95 -21.88 -23.04
N SER A 67 -4.24 -22.59 -21.94
CA SER A 67 -4.23 -24.05 -21.90
C SER A 67 -5.29 -24.64 -22.84
N GLU A 68 -6.50 -24.09 -22.86
CA GLU A 68 -7.58 -24.49 -23.78
C GLU A 68 -7.17 -24.36 -25.24
N ARG A 69 -6.61 -23.19 -25.63
CA ARG A 69 -6.09 -22.97 -26.99
C ARG A 69 -5.00 -23.96 -27.37
N SER A 70 -4.10 -24.28 -26.43
CA SER A 70 -3.03 -25.24 -26.66
C SER A 70 -3.58 -26.66 -26.87
N ARG A 71 -4.62 -27.07 -26.14
CA ARG A 71 -5.27 -28.37 -26.31
C ARG A 71 -5.98 -28.48 -27.66
N ALA A 72 -6.75 -27.45 -28.02
CA ALA A 72 -7.46 -27.42 -29.31
C ALA A 72 -6.50 -27.46 -30.51
N ALA A 73 -5.31 -26.85 -30.40
CA ALA A 73 -4.29 -26.91 -31.44
C ALA A 73 -3.55 -28.26 -31.52
N TRP A 74 -3.64 -29.10 -30.48
CA TRP A 74 -3.03 -30.43 -30.44
C TRP A 74 -3.97 -31.52 -30.98
N GLU A 75 -5.28 -31.25 -30.97
CA GLU A 75 -6.33 -32.15 -31.46
C GLU A 75 -6.68 -31.94 -32.95
N ALA A 76 -6.15 -30.87 -33.57
CA ALA A 76 -6.31 -30.53 -34.99
C ALA A 76 -5.09 -30.97 -35.81
#